data_AF-A0A538NQ91-F1
#
_entry.id   AF-A0A538NQ91-F1
#
_cell.length_a   1.000
_cell.length_b   1.000
_cell.length_c   1.000
_cell.angle_alpha   90.00
_cell.angle_beta   90.00
_cell.angle_gamma   90.00
#
_symmetry.space_group_name_H-M   'P 1'
#
loop_
_entity.id
_entity.type
_entity.pdbx_description
1 polymer ?
#
loop_
_entity_poly.entity_id
_entity_poly.type
_entity_poly.pdbx_seq_one_letter_code
_entity_poly.pdbx_strand_id
1 'polypeptide(L)'
;MKTLKLFTLCIAIFGLTVAAFAQNDLNLPDVSQAAEVKQRIALTDITITYHRPLVNGRKIWGALVPYGKVWRAGANENTTIEFSDPVSVEGQQLAKGIYGLHMIPNPDSWTVIFSKTNTAWGSYSYKQDEDALRVNVKPRALAEMKEALEFEFEDLKPESTAVVLKWEKLGVPFSVSIKDSDQTLQNIRAQLKGRGQFTWQALDEGAQFCLTRKINLDEALRWADASVQNEERFDNLSTKADILKALNRPDEAKAAWSHALEIATAVQLYSYGRRLQGEKRGADAMEIFQAVAKRFPQTVYGHLAEARIKSAAGDFAGAAAEATEAQNATPTDAQKQSIKALIDRLQSKQDINK
;
A
#
# COMPACT_ATOMS: atom_id res chain seq x y z
N MET A 1 32.79 -76.66 -61.24
CA MET A 1 31.89 -75.51 -60.99
C MET A 1 32.10 -75.07 -59.55
N LYS A 2 32.57 -73.83 -59.34
CA LYS A 2 33.23 -73.34 -58.13
C LYS A 2 32.24 -72.79 -57.07
N THR A 3 32.23 -73.42 -55.90
CA THR A 3 32.33 -72.88 -54.52
C THR A 3 31.70 -71.53 -54.09
N LEU A 4 30.81 -71.63 -53.08
CA LEU A 4 30.90 -71.10 -51.69
C LEU A 4 30.55 -69.62 -51.33
N LYS A 5 29.51 -69.50 -50.46
CA LYS A 5 29.17 -68.60 -49.33
C LYS A 5 29.94 -67.27 -49.12
N LEU A 6 29.26 -66.18 -48.72
CA LEU A 6 29.17 -65.69 -47.31
C LEU A 6 28.33 -64.40 -47.15
N PHE A 7 27.66 -64.30 -45.99
CA PHE A 7 26.95 -63.17 -45.39
C PHE A 7 27.75 -61.85 -45.33
N THR A 8 27.09 -60.69 -45.40
CA THR A 8 27.46 -59.49 -44.62
C THR A 8 26.23 -58.61 -44.34
N LEU A 9 26.04 -58.33 -43.05
CA LEU A 9 25.10 -57.44 -42.39
C LEU A 9 25.57 -55.98 -42.54
N CYS A 10 24.74 -55.08 -43.09
CA CYS A 10 25.01 -53.63 -43.06
C CYS A 10 24.06 -52.94 -42.07
N ILE A 11 24.61 -52.58 -40.91
CA ILE A 11 24.02 -51.70 -39.90
C ILE A 11 24.18 -50.26 -40.40
N ALA A 12 23.07 -49.57 -40.63
CA ALA A 12 23.06 -48.13 -40.94
C ALA A 12 23.03 -47.34 -39.62
N ILE A 13 24.17 -46.73 -39.29
CA ILE A 13 24.31 -45.74 -38.21
C ILE A 13 23.88 -44.39 -38.80
N PHE A 14 22.72 -43.87 -38.39
CA PHE A 14 22.34 -42.49 -38.66
C PHE A 14 22.80 -41.62 -37.49
N GLY A 15 23.75 -40.73 -37.76
CA GLY A 15 24.39 -39.86 -36.77
C GLY A 15 23.42 -38.84 -36.19
N LEU A 16 23.25 -38.87 -34.87
CA LEU A 16 22.71 -37.77 -34.07
C LEU A 16 23.85 -36.77 -33.83
N THR A 17 23.82 -35.62 -34.51
CA THR A 17 24.64 -34.48 -34.13
C THR A 17 24.00 -33.78 -32.94
N VAL A 18 24.40 -34.16 -31.73
CA VAL A 18 24.07 -33.42 -30.51
C VAL A 18 24.92 -32.15 -30.51
N ALA A 19 24.28 -30.99 -30.62
CA ALA A 19 24.90 -29.72 -30.29
C ALA A 19 25.24 -29.75 -28.80
N ALA A 20 26.52 -29.92 -28.47
CA ALA A 20 27.02 -29.79 -27.12
C ALA A 20 26.92 -28.30 -26.73
N PHE A 21 25.88 -27.94 -26.00
CA PHE A 21 25.93 -26.76 -25.15
C PHE A 21 27.01 -27.05 -24.10
N ALA A 22 28.09 -26.28 -24.10
CA ALA A 22 29.04 -26.27 -23.00
C ALA A 22 28.30 -25.81 -21.73
N GLN A 23 27.78 -26.76 -20.96
CA GLN A 23 27.36 -26.52 -19.59
C GLN A 23 28.63 -26.53 -18.75
N ASN A 24 28.95 -25.40 -18.11
CA ASN A 24 30.01 -25.38 -17.11
C ASN A 24 29.67 -26.40 -16.01
N ASP A 25 30.59 -27.32 -15.71
CA ASP A 25 30.39 -28.40 -14.72
C ASP A 25 30.25 -27.89 -13.27
N LEU A 26 30.57 -26.62 -13.02
CA LEU A 26 30.58 -26.01 -11.70
C LEU A 26 29.93 -24.62 -11.73
N ASN A 27 28.93 -24.42 -10.86
CA ASN A 27 28.39 -23.11 -10.52
C ASN A 27 29.16 -22.56 -9.29
N LEU A 28 30.02 -21.57 -9.48
CA LEU A 28 30.84 -20.99 -8.40
C LEU A 28 30.07 -19.87 -7.69
N PRO A 29 30.30 -19.63 -6.38
CA PRO A 29 29.68 -18.51 -5.69
C PRO A 29 30.06 -17.16 -6.29
N ASP A 30 29.06 -16.31 -6.54
CA ASP A 30 29.31 -14.93 -6.96
C ASP A 30 30.02 -14.13 -5.86
N VAL A 31 30.99 -13.31 -6.27
CA VAL A 31 31.66 -12.34 -5.38
C VAL A 31 30.65 -11.31 -4.85
N SER A 32 29.63 -10.97 -5.65
CA SER A 32 28.53 -10.10 -5.27
C SER A 32 27.22 -10.89 -5.35
N GLN A 33 26.68 -11.22 -4.19
CA GLN A 33 25.49 -12.07 -4.09
C GLN A 33 24.25 -11.31 -4.60
N ALA A 34 23.38 -12.04 -5.30
CA ALA A 34 22.07 -11.57 -5.70
C ALA A 34 21.17 -11.36 -4.48
N ALA A 35 20.29 -10.37 -4.56
CA ALA A 35 19.29 -10.07 -3.57
C ALA A 35 18.02 -9.51 -4.22
N GLU A 36 16.91 -9.68 -3.52
CA GLU A 36 15.61 -9.15 -3.90
C GLU A 36 14.95 -8.51 -2.68
N VAL A 37 14.30 -7.37 -2.89
CA VAL A 37 13.41 -6.76 -1.89
C VAL A 37 12.08 -6.42 -2.54
N LYS A 38 11.00 -6.62 -1.79
CA LYS A 38 9.64 -6.40 -2.26
C LYS A 38 8.82 -5.64 -1.22
N GLN A 39 8.04 -4.66 -1.68
CA GLN A 39 7.08 -3.91 -0.87
C GLN A 39 5.78 -3.73 -1.62
N ARG A 40 4.65 -3.90 -0.93
CA ARG A 40 3.33 -3.50 -1.44
C ARG A 40 2.90 -2.17 -0.82
N ILE A 41 2.48 -1.22 -1.65
CA ILE A 41 1.75 0.00 -1.25
C ILE A 41 0.42 0.05 -2.02
N ALA A 42 -0.67 0.47 -1.39
CA ALA A 42 -2.03 0.25 -1.90
C ALA A 42 -2.21 -1.20 -2.38
N LEU A 43 -2.41 -1.42 -3.68
CA LEU A 43 -2.48 -2.75 -4.31
C LEU A 43 -1.23 -3.09 -5.14
N THR A 44 -0.28 -2.16 -5.24
CA THR A 44 0.87 -2.23 -6.14
C THR A 44 2.09 -2.83 -5.47
N ASP A 45 2.63 -3.88 -6.08
CA ASP A 45 3.91 -4.46 -5.73
C ASP A 45 5.06 -3.68 -6.38
N ILE A 46 6.08 -3.38 -5.59
CA ILE A 46 7.37 -2.83 -6.01
C ILE A 46 8.43 -3.88 -5.68
N THR A 47 9.09 -4.42 -6.70
CA THR A 47 10.15 -5.43 -6.54
C THR A 47 11.47 -4.88 -7.07
N ILE A 48 12.56 -5.04 -6.32
CA ILE A 48 13.91 -4.65 -6.75
C ILE A 48 14.80 -5.88 -6.70
N THR A 49 15.38 -6.25 -7.84
CA THR A 49 16.33 -7.37 -7.95
C THR A 49 17.70 -6.80 -8.32
N TYR A 50 18.72 -7.15 -7.53
CA TYR A 50 20.04 -6.50 -7.62
C TYR A 50 21.14 -7.40 -7.08
N HIS A 51 22.39 -7.07 -7.39
CA HIS A 51 23.57 -7.68 -6.74
C HIS A 51 24.20 -6.70 -5.76
N ARG A 52 24.68 -7.22 -4.62
CA ARG A 52 25.14 -6.44 -3.46
C ARG A 52 26.68 -6.35 -3.40
N PRO A 53 27.35 -5.38 -4.04
CA PRO A 53 28.79 -5.24 -3.89
C PRO A 53 29.15 -4.81 -2.46
N LEU A 54 30.26 -5.33 -1.95
CA LEU A 54 30.83 -4.90 -0.67
C LEU A 54 31.70 -3.65 -0.83
N VAL A 55 31.93 -2.86 0.21
CA VAL A 55 32.89 -1.75 0.13
C VAL A 55 34.31 -2.29 0.07
N ASN A 56 34.63 -3.28 0.91
CA ASN A 56 35.92 -3.97 1.01
C ASN A 56 37.12 -2.99 1.09
N GLY A 57 36.98 -1.94 1.89
CA GLY A 57 38.02 -0.92 2.09
C GLY A 57 38.30 -0.01 0.87
N ARG A 58 37.52 -0.10 -0.21
CA ARG A 58 37.69 0.69 -1.42
C ARG A 58 37.05 2.07 -1.28
N LYS A 59 37.62 3.06 -1.97
CA LYS A 59 36.93 4.34 -2.20
C LYS A 59 35.82 4.13 -3.23
N ILE A 60 34.57 4.30 -2.82
CA ILE A 60 33.40 4.05 -3.67
C ILE A 60 33.13 5.25 -4.58
N TRP A 61 32.76 6.38 -3.98
CA TRP A 61 32.27 7.54 -4.73
C TRP A 61 33.40 8.37 -5.34
N GLY A 62 33.26 8.69 -6.63
CA GLY A 62 34.29 9.38 -7.41
C GLY A 62 35.51 8.51 -7.75
N ALA A 63 35.46 7.21 -7.46
CA ALA A 63 36.50 6.24 -7.80
C ALA A 63 35.86 4.97 -8.39
N LEU A 64 35.51 3.97 -7.58
CA LEU A 64 34.86 2.74 -8.07
C LEU A 64 33.57 3.04 -8.84
N VAL A 65 32.80 4.01 -8.34
CA VAL A 65 31.65 4.61 -9.02
C VAL A 65 32.01 6.06 -9.38
N PRO A 66 32.40 6.33 -10.64
CA PRO A 66 32.77 7.67 -11.08
C PRO A 66 31.57 8.62 -11.10
N TYR A 67 31.78 9.87 -10.69
CA TYR A 67 30.76 10.91 -10.83
C TYR A 67 30.50 11.28 -12.29
N GLY A 68 29.27 11.70 -12.58
CA GLY A 68 28.84 12.10 -13.93
C GLY A 68 28.75 10.95 -14.94
N LYS A 69 28.86 9.70 -14.50
CA LYS A 69 28.76 8.50 -15.35
C LYS A 69 27.57 7.64 -14.94
N VAL A 70 26.91 7.02 -15.92
CA VAL A 70 25.81 6.09 -15.68
C VAL A 70 26.34 4.85 -14.99
N TRP A 71 25.65 4.44 -13.93
CA TRP A 71 25.95 3.26 -13.13
C TRP A 71 24.67 2.45 -12.90
N ARG A 72 24.79 1.12 -12.91
CA ARG A 72 23.69 0.15 -12.76
C ARG A 72 23.10 0.01 -11.34
N ALA A 73 23.48 0.91 -10.43
CA ALA A 73 23.03 0.89 -9.04
C ALA A 73 23.24 -0.46 -8.31
N GLY A 74 24.26 -1.23 -8.70
CA GLY A 74 24.54 -2.59 -8.22
C GLY A 74 25.81 -3.19 -8.84
N ALA A 75 25.96 -4.51 -8.78
CA ALA A 75 27.04 -5.29 -9.41
C ALA A 75 26.50 -6.25 -10.47
N ASN A 76 27.39 -6.88 -11.25
CA ASN A 76 27.05 -7.86 -12.30
C ASN A 76 25.97 -7.38 -13.30
N GLU A 77 24.83 -8.08 -13.37
CA GLU A 77 23.61 -7.74 -14.11
C GLU A 77 23.09 -6.34 -13.75
N ASN A 78 22.27 -5.76 -14.62
CA ASN A 78 21.60 -4.52 -14.28
C ASN A 78 20.64 -4.73 -13.10
N THR A 79 20.63 -3.79 -12.16
CA THR A 79 19.56 -3.76 -11.15
C THR A 79 18.24 -3.53 -11.86
N THR A 80 17.20 -4.26 -11.48
CA THR A 80 15.85 -4.05 -12.01
C THR A 80 14.91 -3.56 -10.92
N ILE A 81 13.92 -2.77 -11.34
CA ILE A 81 12.79 -2.38 -10.50
C ILE A 81 11.50 -2.66 -11.27
N GLU A 82 10.61 -3.41 -10.66
CA GLU A 82 9.32 -3.81 -11.21
C GLU A 82 8.18 -3.15 -10.45
N PHE A 83 7.18 -2.67 -11.20
CA PHE A 83 5.91 -2.17 -10.69
C PHE A 83 4.74 -2.96 -11.27
N SER A 84 3.87 -3.52 -10.42
CA SER A 84 2.69 -4.28 -10.88
C SER A 84 1.60 -3.40 -11.51
N ASP A 85 1.56 -2.12 -11.15
CA ASP A 85 0.62 -1.12 -11.63
C ASP A 85 1.36 0.20 -11.94
N PRO A 86 0.78 1.13 -12.71
CA PRO A 86 1.34 2.47 -12.89
C PRO A 86 1.57 3.18 -11.56
N VAL A 87 2.69 3.90 -11.47
CA VAL A 87 3.12 4.62 -10.27
C VAL A 87 3.48 6.07 -10.59
N SER A 88 3.63 6.88 -9.54
CA SER A 88 4.30 8.17 -9.62
C SER A 88 5.62 8.13 -8.87
N VAL A 89 6.73 8.35 -9.58
CA VAL A 89 8.08 8.45 -9.01
C VAL A 89 8.49 9.92 -8.96
N GLU A 90 8.81 10.43 -7.76
CA GLU A 90 9.12 11.86 -7.55
C GLU A 90 8.09 12.81 -8.19
N GLY A 91 6.80 12.42 -8.14
CA GLY A 91 5.71 13.19 -8.71
C GLY A 91 5.48 13.02 -10.21
N GLN A 92 6.35 12.31 -10.93
CA GLN A 92 6.23 12.04 -12.37
C GLN A 92 5.61 10.66 -12.62
N GLN A 93 4.78 10.52 -13.65
CA GLN A 93 4.14 9.24 -13.95
C GLN A 93 5.12 8.24 -14.58
N LEU A 94 4.98 6.98 -14.19
CA LEU A 94 5.67 5.85 -14.79
C LEU A 94 4.67 4.70 -14.96
N ALA A 95 4.63 4.11 -16.16
CA ALA A 95 3.75 2.98 -16.43
C ALA A 95 4.16 1.75 -15.60
N LYS A 96 3.27 0.75 -15.51
CA LYS A 96 3.64 -0.55 -14.96
C LYS A 96 4.68 -1.23 -15.84
N GLY A 97 5.51 -2.08 -15.23
CA GLY A 97 6.50 -2.88 -15.95
C GLY A 97 7.80 -3.05 -15.17
N ILE A 98 8.76 -3.71 -15.82
CA ILE A 98 10.10 -3.95 -15.30
C ILE A 98 11.05 -2.98 -15.98
N TYR A 99 11.81 -2.24 -15.19
CA TYR A 99 12.76 -1.25 -15.67
C TYR A 99 14.19 -1.58 -15.22
N GLY A 100 15.16 -1.33 -16.08
CA GLY A 100 16.56 -1.27 -15.68
C GLY A 100 16.80 -0.02 -14.84
N LEU A 101 17.25 -0.18 -13.60
CA LEU A 101 17.52 0.91 -12.68
C LEU A 101 18.98 1.35 -12.84
N HIS A 102 19.15 2.60 -13.26
CA HIS A 102 20.46 3.24 -13.35
C HIS A 102 20.49 4.53 -12.55
N MET A 103 21.69 4.97 -12.20
CA MET A 103 21.93 6.24 -11.53
C MET A 103 23.13 6.96 -12.14
N ILE A 104 23.06 8.29 -12.20
CA ILE A 104 24.21 9.16 -12.46
C ILE A 104 24.53 9.87 -11.15
N PRO A 105 25.61 9.47 -10.45
CA PRO A 105 25.98 10.09 -9.19
C PRO A 105 26.72 11.41 -9.44
N ASN A 106 26.40 12.43 -8.66
CA ASN A 106 27.21 13.64 -8.50
C ASN A 106 27.33 13.97 -7.00
N PRO A 107 28.18 14.92 -6.59
CA PRO A 107 28.35 15.24 -5.17
C PRO A 107 27.05 15.60 -4.44
N ASP A 108 26.18 16.41 -5.06
CA ASP A 108 25.00 16.98 -4.38
C ASP A 108 23.65 16.57 -4.97
N SER A 109 23.63 15.99 -6.18
CA SER A 109 22.40 15.60 -6.87
C SER A 109 22.63 14.39 -7.75
N TRP A 110 21.75 13.41 -7.62
CA TRP A 110 21.81 12.17 -8.36
C TRP A 110 20.63 12.10 -9.32
N THR A 111 20.87 11.64 -10.53
CA THR A 111 19.79 11.30 -11.46
C THR A 111 19.50 9.82 -11.33
N VAL A 112 18.28 9.46 -10.93
CA VAL A 112 17.76 8.09 -10.98
C VAL A 112 17.05 7.90 -12.31
N ILE A 113 17.30 6.76 -12.94
CA ILE A 113 16.92 6.48 -14.32
C ILE A 113 16.21 5.13 -14.36
N PHE A 114 15.04 5.12 -15.01
CA PHE A 114 14.26 3.92 -15.28
C PHE A 114 14.33 3.63 -16.78
N SER A 115 15.20 2.70 -17.18
CA SER A 115 15.39 2.30 -18.58
C SER A 115 14.41 1.21 -18.97
N LYS A 116 13.88 1.24 -20.20
CA LYS A 116 13.06 0.16 -20.76
C LYS A 116 13.88 -1.12 -21.00
N THR A 117 15.21 -1.01 -21.09
CA THR A 117 16.12 -2.14 -21.24
C THR A 117 16.46 -2.70 -19.86
N ASN A 118 15.96 -3.90 -19.56
CA ASN A 118 16.04 -4.51 -18.23
C ASN A 118 16.80 -5.85 -18.17
N THR A 119 17.40 -6.31 -19.27
CA THR A 119 18.18 -7.57 -19.35
C THR A 119 19.66 -7.35 -19.67
N ALA A 120 20.17 -6.13 -19.49
CA ALA A 120 21.53 -5.77 -19.89
C ALA A 120 22.57 -6.14 -18.84
N TRP A 121 23.75 -6.59 -19.27
CA TRP A 121 24.88 -6.72 -18.36
C TRP A 121 25.45 -5.33 -18.03
N GLY A 122 25.26 -4.93 -16.78
CA GLY A 122 25.63 -3.63 -16.27
C GLY A 122 25.10 -2.42 -17.03
N SER A 123 25.97 -1.46 -17.36
CA SER A 123 25.58 -0.19 -18.04
C SER A 123 26.28 0.03 -19.39
N TYR A 124 26.94 -1.00 -19.92
CA TYR A 124 27.73 -0.87 -21.15
C TYR A 124 26.88 -0.67 -22.41
N SER A 125 25.68 -1.25 -22.41
CA SER A 125 24.72 -1.13 -23.51
C SER A 125 23.63 -0.09 -23.23
N TYR A 126 23.80 0.74 -22.19
CA TYR A 126 22.82 1.77 -21.82
C TYR A 126 22.68 2.82 -22.94
N LYS A 127 21.44 3.16 -23.28
CA LYS A 127 21.11 4.29 -24.16
C LYS A 127 20.05 5.17 -23.53
N GLN A 128 20.27 6.48 -23.57
CA GLN A 128 19.38 7.45 -22.94
C GLN A 128 18.02 7.59 -23.65
N ASP A 129 17.93 7.29 -24.94
CA ASP A 129 16.67 7.27 -25.70
C ASP A 129 15.74 6.11 -25.31
N GLU A 130 16.27 5.12 -24.59
CA GLU A 130 15.51 4.01 -24.02
C GLU A 130 14.99 4.31 -22.59
N ASP A 131 15.29 5.49 -22.03
CA ASP A 131 14.80 5.92 -20.73
C ASP A 131 13.27 6.10 -20.75
N ALA A 132 12.56 5.44 -19.83
CA ALA A 132 11.16 5.71 -19.56
C ALA A 132 10.97 6.92 -18.64
N LEU A 133 11.89 7.12 -17.69
CA LEU A 133 11.83 8.24 -16.75
C LEU A 133 13.22 8.58 -16.20
N ARG A 134 13.43 9.88 -15.92
CA ARG A 134 14.56 10.41 -15.17
C ARG A 134 14.07 11.33 -14.06
N VAL A 135 14.57 11.13 -12.85
CA VAL A 135 14.26 11.98 -11.69
C VAL A 135 15.53 12.40 -11.00
N ASN A 136 15.60 13.64 -10.53
CA ASN A 136 16.73 14.12 -9.76
C ASN A 136 16.38 14.04 -8.28
N VAL A 137 17.28 13.45 -7.49
CA VAL A 137 17.15 13.29 -6.05
C VAL A 137 18.40 13.78 -5.35
N LYS A 138 18.26 14.04 -4.04
CA LYS A 138 19.37 14.48 -3.20
C LYS A 138 19.86 13.30 -2.35
N PRO A 139 21.14 12.88 -2.48
CA PRO A 139 21.70 11.90 -1.56
C PRO A 139 21.78 12.48 -0.15
N ARG A 140 21.73 11.59 0.85
CA ARG A 140 21.93 11.94 2.26
C ARG A 140 23.00 11.07 2.88
N ALA A 141 23.68 11.60 3.90
CA ALA A 141 24.59 10.80 4.71
C ALA A 141 23.80 9.78 5.55
N LEU A 142 24.32 8.58 5.68
CA LEU A 142 23.82 7.56 6.60
C LEU A 142 24.48 7.73 7.98
N ALA A 143 23.76 7.36 9.03
CA ALA A 143 24.30 7.35 10.40
C ALA A 143 25.41 6.30 10.55
N GLU A 144 25.23 5.15 9.90
CA GLU A 144 26.16 4.03 9.91
C GLU A 144 26.57 3.68 8.48
N MET A 145 27.81 3.22 8.34
CA MET A 145 28.33 2.75 7.07
C MET A 145 27.73 1.39 6.72
N LYS A 146 27.29 1.23 5.47
CA LYS A 146 26.77 -0.02 4.92
C LYS A 146 27.83 -0.71 4.07
N GLU A 147 28.34 -1.81 4.60
CA GLU A 147 29.38 -2.61 3.94
C GLU A 147 28.86 -3.21 2.62
N ALA A 148 27.69 -3.83 2.63
CA ALA A 148 27.03 -4.32 1.43
C ALA A 148 26.02 -3.27 0.91
N LEU A 149 25.97 -3.06 -0.41
CA LEU A 149 24.90 -2.28 -1.02
C LEU A 149 23.55 -2.95 -0.73
N GLU A 150 22.55 -2.16 -0.36
CA GLU A 150 21.20 -2.60 -0.09
C GLU A 150 20.16 -1.61 -0.63
N PHE A 151 19.00 -2.14 -0.98
CA PHE A 151 17.79 -1.35 -1.19
C PHE A 151 16.83 -1.59 -0.04
N GLU A 152 16.26 -0.53 0.50
CA GLU A 152 15.25 -0.59 1.56
C GLU A 152 14.06 0.31 1.22
N PHE A 153 12.91 0.00 1.84
CA PHE A 153 11.71 0.83 1.79
C PHE A 153 11.57 1.57 3.12
N GLU A 154 11.54 2.89 3.06
CA GLU A 154 11.38 3.79 4.21
C GLU A 154 10.12 4.66 4.06
N ASP A 155 9.72 5.37 5.11
CA ASP A 155 8.57 6.30 5.10
C ASP A 155 7.28 5.66 4.56
N LEU A 156 7.01 4.41 4.97
CA LEU A 156 5.84 3.65 4.55
C LEU A 156 4.53 4.36 4.94
N LYS A 157 3.71 4.62 3.93
CA LYS A 157 2.35 5.17 4.03
C LYS A 157 1.40 4.30 3.20
N PRO A 158 0.07 4.41 3.39
CA PRO A 158 -0.89 3.59 2.66
C PRO A 158 -0.71 3.59 1.14
N GLU A 159 -0.30 4.73 0.55
CA GLU A 159 -0.20 4.91 -0.91
C GLU A 159 1.17 5.42 -1.36
N SER A 160 2.17 5.41 -0.49
CA SER A 160 3.52 5.86 -0.86
C SER A 160 4.60 5.27 0.01
N THR A 161 5.81 5.19 -0.53
CA THR A 161 7.03 4.79 0.16
C THR A 161 8.22 5.54 -0.41
N ALA A 162 9.33 5.57 0.31
CA ALA A 162 10.63 5.95 -0.22
C ALA A 162 11.45 4.69 -0.49
N VAL A 163 11.90 4.50 -1.73
CA VAL A 163 12.93 3.51 -2.08
C VAL A 163 14.28 4.14 -1.82
N VAL A 164 15.13 3.48 -1.05
CA VAL A 164 16.44 4.02 -0.65
C VAL A 164 17.53 3.03 -1.02
N LEU A 165 18.40 3.40 -1.95
CA LEU A 165 19.69 2.74 -2.11
C LEU A 165 20.60 3.17 -0.97
N LYS A 166 21.20 2.23 -0.24
CA LYS A 166 22.17 2.48 0.82
C LYS A 166 23.46 1.73 0.51
N TRP A 167 24.57 2.46 0.48
CA TRP A 167 25.89 1.85 0.35
C TRP A 167 26.97 2.78 0.86
N GLU A 168 27.99 2.22 1.51
CA GLU A 168 28.99 3.00 2.23
C GLU A 168 28.28 3.98 3.18
N LYS A 169 28.52 5.28 3.10
CA LYS A 169 27.93 6.30 3.97
C LYS A 169 26.84 7.10 3.27
N LEU A 170 26.39 6.67 2.08
CA LEU A 170 25.35 7.38 1.32
C LEU A 170 24.06 6.59 1.23
N GLY A 171 22.95 7.31 1.43
CA GLY A 171 21.60 6.89 1.11
C GLY A 171 21.06 7.74 -0.03
N VAL A 172 20.44 7.12 -1.03
CA VAL A 172 19.85 7.80 -2.19
C VAL A 172 18.36 7.48 -2.22
N PRO A 173 17.52 8.32 -1.58
CA PRO A 173 16.08 8.11 -1.54
C PRO A 173 15.40 8.63 -2.81
N PHE A 174 14.37 7.91 -3.26
CA PHE A 174 13.36 8.43 -4.18
C PHE A 174 11.96 7.95 -3.78
N SER A 175 10.96 8.82 -3.89
CA SER A 175 9.58 8.54 -3.54
C SER A 175 8.84 7.83 -4.66
N VAL A 176 8.10 6.79 -4.29
CA VAL A 176 7.12 6.11 -5.15
C VAL A 176 5.75 6.27 -4.50
N SER A 177 4.74 6.66 -5.27
CA SER A 177 3.37 6.84 -4.80
C SER A 177 2.33 6.38 -5.81
N ILE A 178 1.17 5.94 -5.31
CA ILE A 178 0.01 5.62 -6.13
C ILE A 178 -0.92 6.82 -6.11
N LYS A 179 -0.98 7.54 -7.23
CA LYS A 179 -1.85 8.72 -7.37
C LYS A 179 -3.05 8.47 -8.28
N ASP A 180 -3.07 7.33 -8.96
CA ASP A 180 -4.07 7.01 -9.96
C ASP A 180 -5.30 6.37 -9.30
N SER A 181 -6.25 7.25 -8.94
CA SER A 181 -7.54 6.82 -8.41
C SER A 181 -8.35 6.05 -9.45
N ASP A 182 -8.15 6.31 -10.74
CA ASP A 182 -8.84 5.59 -11.82
C ASP A 182 -8.30 4.17 -11.96
N GLN A 183 -6.99 3.96 -11.84
CA GLN A 183 -6.41 2.62 -11.84
C GLN A 183 -6.87 1.80 -10.62
N THR A 184 -6.88 2.43 -9.44
CA THR A 184 -7.37 1.76 -8.22
C THR A 184 -8.85 1.40 -8.38
N LEU A 185 -9.66 2.29 -8.96
CA LEU A 185 -11.04 2.02 -9.30
C LEU A 185 -11.20 0.89 -10.33
N GLN A 186 -10.34 0.81 -11.34
CA GLN A 186 -10.33 -0.31 -12.30
C GLN A 186 -10.03 -1.64 -11.60
N ASN A 187 -9.08 -1.66 -10.66
CA ASN A 187 -8.76 -2.86 -9.87
C ASN A 187 -9.95 -3.26 -8.98
N ILE A 188 -10.63 -2.29 -8.34
CA ILE A 188 -11.87 -2.52 -7.59
C ILE A 188 -12.96 -3.09 -8.51
N ARG A 189 -13.20 -2.47 -9.68
CA ARG A 189 -14.17 -2.96 -10.68
C ARG A 189 -13.88 -4.40 -11.09
N ALA A 190 -12.61 -4.77 -11.28
CA ALA A 190 -12.23 -6.13 -11.64
C ALA A 190 -12.55 -7.13 -10.51
N GLN A 191 -12.26 -6.77 -9.25
CA GLN A 191 -12.58 -7.61 -8.08
C GLN A 191 -14.09 -7.75 -7.87
N LEU A 192 -14.85 -6.68 -8.09
CA LEU A 192 -16.31 -6.66 -8.03
C LEU A 192 -17.00 -7.35 -9.21
N LYS A 193 -16.26 -7.79 -10.25
CA LYS A 193 -16.77 -8.75 -11.25
C LYS A 193 -16.58 -10.21 -10.82
N GLY A 194 -15.70 -10.46 -9.85
CA GLY A 194 -15.38 -11.78 -9.33
C GLY A 194 -16.20 -12.14 -8.10
N ARG A 195 -15.56 -12.77 -7.10
CA ARG A 195 -16.22 -13.16 -5.84
C ARG A 195 -16.77 -11.98 -5.04
N GLY A 196 -16.16 -10.80 -5.18
CA GLY A 196 -16.57 -9.60 -4.45
C GLY A 196 -18.00 -9.15 -4.75
N GLN A 197 -18.55 -9.51 -5.91
CA GLN A 197 -19.94 -9.16 -6.24
C GLN A 197 -20.98 -9.80 -5.31
N PHE A 198 -20.62 -10.90 -4.63
CA PHE A 198 -21.53 -11.68 -3.79
C PHE A 198 -21.42 -11.33 -2.30
N THR A 199 -20.56 -10.37 -1.92
CA THR A 199 -20.40 -9.95 -0.53
C THR A 199 -20.80 -8.50 -0.39
N TRP A 200 -21.60 -8.18 0.64
CA TRP A 200 -21.99 -6.79 0.90
C TRP A 200 -20.76 -5.94 1.21
N GLN A 201 -19.75 -6.52 1.90
CA GLN A 201 -18.53 -5.82 2.33
C GLN A 201 -17.76 -5.26 1.14
N ALA A 202 -17.47 -6.09 0.13
CA ALA A 202 -16.66 -5.65 -0.99
C ALA A 202 -17.36 -4.56 -1.82
N LEU A 203 -18.69 -4.69 -2.00
CA LEU A 203 -19.50 -3.67 -2.67
C LEU A 203 -19.53 -2.35 -1.89
N ASP A 204 -19.69 -2.41 -0.57
CA ASP A 204 -19.67 -1.22 0.29
C ASP A 204 -18.29 -0.56 0.31
N GLU A 205 -17.20 -1.33 0.40
CA GLU A 205 -15.82 -0.84 0.32
C GLU A 205 -15.54 -0.13 -1.00
N GLY A 206 -15.99 -0.69 -2.13
CA GLY A 206 -15.88 -0.06 -3.44
C GLY A 206 -16.66 1.26 -3.53
N ALA A 207 -17.86 1.30 -2.93
CA ALA A 207 -18.68 2.50 -2.85
C ALA A 207 -18.04 3.58 -1.97
N GLN A 208 -17.49 3.21 -0.81
CA GLN A 208 -16.78 4.09 0.11
C GLN A 208 -15.50 4.66 -0.49
N PHE A 209 -14.76 3.86 -1.28
CA PHE A 209 -13.59 4.35 -2.01
C PHE A 209 -13.97 5.52 -2.94
N CYS A 210 -15.03 5.33 -3.73
CA CYS A 210 -15.56 6.34 -4.64
C CYS A 210 -16.07 7.58 -3.88
N LEU A 211 -16.79 7.39 -2.77
CA LEU A 211 -17.28 8.47 -1.91
C LEU A 211 -16.13 9.30 -1.33
N THR A 212 -15.11 8.64 -0.77
CA THR A 212 -13.94 9.29 -0.14
C THR A 212 -13.16 10.12 -1.15
N ARG A 213 -12.97 9.57 -2.36
CA ARG A 213 -12.25 10.23 -3.46
C ARG A 213 -13.12 11.21 -4.23
N LYS A 214 -14.44 11.22 -4.00
CA LYS A 214 -15.46 12.00 -4.72
C LYS A 214 -15.42 11.76 -6.23
N ILE A 215 -15.28 10.50 -6.63
CA ILE A 215 -15.25 10.07 -8.04
C ILE A 215 -16.36 9.05 -8.30
N ASN A 216 -16.86 9.00 -9.54
CA ASN A 216 -17.79 7.96 -10.01
C ASN A 216 -18.98 7.70 -9.06
N LEU A 217 -19.56 8.77 -8.48
CA LEU A 217 -20.56 8.66 -7.40
C LEU A 217 -21.85 7.93 -7.81
N ASP A 218 -22.28 8.02 -9.07
CA ASP A 218 -23.42 7.23 -9.58
C ASP A 218 -23.12 5.72 -9.59
N GLU A 219 -21.87 5.33 -9.88
CA GLU A 219 -21.45 3.94 -9.77
C GLU A 219 -21.31 3.50 -8.31
N ALA A 220 -20.76 4.37 -7.46
CA ALA A 220 -20.71 4.15 -6.03
C ALA A 220 -22.12 3.87 -5.46
N LEU A 221 -23.11 4.64 -5.90
CA LEU A 221 -24.51 4.44 -5.49
C LEU A 221 -25.03 3.07 -5.93
N ARG A 222 -24.77 2.65 -7.18
CA ARG A 222 -25.14 1.31 -7.66
C ARG A 222 -24.50 0.19 -6.84
N TRP A 223 -23.24 0.35 -6.42
CA TRP A 223 -22.58 -0.62 -5.55
C TRP A 223 -23.13 -0.62 -4.13
N ALA A 224 -23.44 0.55 -3.57
CA ALA A 224 -24.09 0.64 -2.26
C ALA A 224 -25.48 0.00 -2.29
N ASP A 225 -26.27 0.22 -3.34
CA ASP A 225 -27.56 -0.45 -3.55
C ASP A 225 -27.42 -1.97 -3.63
N ALA A 226 -26.44 -2.46 -4.41
CA ALA A 226 -26.16 -3.89 -4.50
C ALA A 226 -25.67 -4.48 -3.16
N SER A 227 -24.90 -3.72 -2.38
CA SER A 227 -24.46 -4.11 -1.04
C SER A 227 -25.66 -4.32 -0.11
N VAL A 228 -26.58 -3.35 -0.07
CA VAL A 228 -27.83 -3.42 0.70
C VAL A 228 -28.68 -4.63 0.27
N GLN A 229 -28.76 -4.91 -1.03
CA GLN A 229 -29.50 -6.06 -1.56
C GLN A 229 -28.88 -7.40 -1.14
N ASN A 230 -27.55 -7.50 -1.11
CA ASN A 230 -26.86 -8.71 -0.67
C ASN A 230 -27.10 -8.97 0.82
N GLU A 231 -26.93 -7.94 1.65
CA GLU A 231 -27.25 -8.00 3.06
C GLU A 231 -27.45 -6.58 3.61
N GLU A 232 -28.66 -6.26 4.04
CA GLU A 232 -28.94 -4.93 4.61
C GLU A 232 -28.24 -4.74 5.95
N ARG A 233 -27.47 -3.65 6.07
CA ARG A 233 -26.70 -3.30 7.27
C ARG A 233 -26.80 -1.79 7.51
N PHE A 234 -26.59 -1.36 8.75
CA PHE A 234 -26.44 0.09 9.03
C PHE A 234 -25.30 0.70 8.20
N ASP A 235 -24.20 -0.03 8.07
CA ASP A 235 -22.97 0.40 7.40
C ASP A 235 -23.24 0.78 5.93
N ASN A 236 -23.82 -0.12 5.14
CA ASN A 236 -24.08 0.15 3.71
C ASN A 236 -25.25 1.12 3.47
N LEU A 237 -26.25 1.17 4.35
CA LEU A 237 -27.28 2.23 4.29
C LEU A 237 -26.71 3.61 4.61
N SER A 238 -25.78 3.70 5.57
CA SER A 238 -25.09 4.97 5.89
C SER A 238 -24.20 5.42 4.74
N THR A 239 -23.44 4.51 4.12
CA THR A 239 -22.66 4.79 2.89
C THR A 239 -23.57 5.29 1.78
N LYS A 240 -24.70 4.62 1.53
CA LYS A 240 -25.70 5.03 0.53
C LYS A 240 -26.22 6.45 0.80
N ALA A 241 -26.57 6.77 2.05
CA ALA A 241 -27.03 8.10 2.43
C ALA A 241 -25.96 9.18 2.18
N ASP A 242 -24.70 8.91 2.56
CA ASP A 242 -23.59 9.83 2.34
C ASP A 242 -23.30 10.04 0.83
N ILE A 243 -23.40 8.98 0.01
CA ILE A 243 -23.30 9.08 -1.47
C ILE A 243 -24.43 9.91 -2.06
N LEU A 244 -25.68 9.66 -1.65
CA LEU A 244 -26.83 10.44 -2.11
C LEU A 244 -26.69 11.93 -1.76
N LYS A 245 -26.16 12.23 -0.57
CA LYS A 245 -25.83 13.62 -0.18
C LYS A 245 -24.76 14.21 -1.11
N ALA A 246 -23.70 13.45 -1.42
CA ALA A 246 -22.64 13.89 -2.33
C ALA A 246 -23.14 14.09 -3.78
N LEU A 247 -24.17 13.34 -4.19
CA LEU A 247 -24.88 13.48 -5.47
C LEU A 247 -25.94 14.60 -5.47
N ASN A 248 -26.08 15.36 -4.38
CA ASN A 248 -27.09 16.41 -4.21
C ASN A 248 -28.54 15.89 -4.32
N ARG A 249 -28.80 14.71 -3.73
CA ARG A 249 -30.14 14.04 -3.65
C ARG A 249 -30.62 13.99 -2.19
N PRO A 250 -30.98 15.13 -1.57
CA PRO A 250 -31.17 15.24 -0.13
C PRO A 250 -32.36 14.45 0.43
N ASP A 251 -33.47 14.35 -0.31
CA ASP A 251 -34.66 13.63 0.16
C ASP A 251 -34.40 12.12 0.23
N GLU A 252 -33.71 11.58 -0.76
CA GLU A 252 -33.31 10.17 -0.80
C GLU A 252 -32.22 9.87 0.23
N ALA A 253 -31.25 10.77 0.39
CA ALA A 253 -30.24 10.67 1.44
C ALA A 253 -30.90 10.61 2.84
N LYS A 254 -31.89 11.48 3.08
CA LYS A 254 -32.65 11.48 4.33
C LYS A 254 -33.42 10.18 4.52
N ALA A 255 -34.10 9.67 3.49
CA ALA A 255 -34.82 8.40 3.58
C ALA A 255 -33.88 7.22 3.89
N ALA A 256 -32.76 7.11 3.18
CA ALA A 256 -31.75 6.07 3.42
C ALA A 256 -31.15 6.17 4.83
N TRP A 257 -30.86 7.39 5.29
CA TRP A 257 -30.35 7.63 6.64
C TRP A 257 -31.36 7.30 7.73
N SER A 258 -32.64 7.68 7.56
CA SER A 258 -33.71 7.31 8.49
C SER A 258 -33.83 5.80 8.62
N HIS A 259 -33.80 5.07 7.50
CA HIS A 259 -33.80 3.61 7.51
C HIS A 259 -32.57 3.02 8.20
N ALA A 260 -31.38 3.57 7.91
CA ALA A 260 -30.15 3.19 8.62
C ALA A 260 -30.32 3.32 10.13
N LEU A 261 -30.84 4.46 10.59
CA LEU A 261 -31.06 4.72 12.01
C LEU A 261 -32.02 3.73 12.65
N GLU A 262 -33.09 3.30 11.97
CA GLU A 262 -34.06 2.33 12.50
C GLU A 262 -33.40 1.01 12.89
N ILE A 263 -32.47 0.51 12.06
CA ILE A 263 -31.79 -0.77 12.28
C ILE A 263 -30.46 -0.66 13.03
N ALA A 264 -29.98 0.57 13.30
CA ALA A 264 -28.68 0.81 13.91
C ALA A 264 -28.59 0.23 15.32
N THR A 265 -27.51 -0.51 15.60
CA THR A 265 -27.13 -0.89 16.97
C THR A 265 -26.36 0.24 17.65
N ALA A 266 -26.26 0.18 18.99
CA ALA A 266 -25.49 1.14 19.78
C ALA A 266 -24.02 1.24 19.33
N VAL A 267 -23.38 0.10 19.03
CA VAL A 267 -21.98 0.05 18.59
C VAL A 267 -21.80 0.68 17.21
N GLN A 268 -22.70 0.38 16.27
CA GLN A 268 -22.64 0.90 14.90
C GLN A 268 -22.81 2.41 14.88
N LEU A 269 -23.85 2.91 15.56
CA LEU A 269 -24.15 4.33 15.58
C LEU A 269 -23.05 5.13 16.32
N TYR A 270 -22.54 4.60 17.43
CA TYR A 270 -21.41 5.23 18.12
C TYR A 270 -20.14 5.25 17.26
N SER A 271 -19.84 4.15 16.55
CA SER A 271 -18.68 4.07 15.66
C SER A 271 -18.79 5.05 14.48
N TYR A 272 -19.99 5.25 13.93
CA TYR A 272 -20.27 6.29 12.94
C TYR A 272 -19.96 7.69 13.49
N GLY A 273 -20.41 8.01 14.71
CA GLY A 273 -20.06 9.27 15.38
C GLY A 273 -18.55 9.46 15.54
N ARG A 274 -17.81 8.39 15.90
CA ARG A 274 -16.34 8.42 15.99
C ARG A 274 -15.67 8.65 14.63
N ARG A 275 -16.19 8.07 13.55
CA ARG A 275 -15.71 8.30 12.18
C ARG A 275 -15.86 9.78 11.80
N LEU A 276 -17.03 10.36 12.04
CA LEU A 276 -17.30 11.78 11.81
C LEU A 276 -16.34 12.69 12.59
N GLN A 277 -16.01 12.36 13.84
CA GLN A 277 -14.99 13.07 14.60
C GLN A 277 -13.62 13.05 13.91
N GLY A 278 -13.18 11.88 13.43
CA GLY A 278 -11.93 11.74 12.67
C GLY A 278 -11.91 12.54 11.36
N GLU A 279 -13.06 12.66 10.71
CA GLU A 279 -13.28 13.50 9.52
C GLU A 279 -13.37 15.01 9.83
N LYS A 280 -13.12 15.42 11.08
CA LYS A 280 -13.27 16.80 11.57
C LYS A 280 -14.69 17.35 11.49
N ARG A 281 -15.70 16.47 11.44
CA ARG A 281 -17.13 16.81 11.47
C ARG A 281 -17.67 16.70 12.90
N GLY A 282 -17.08 17.48 13.80
CA GLY A 282 -17.34 17.39 15.25
C GLY A 282 -18.79 17.70 15.64
N ALA A 283 -19.46 18.62 14.93
CA ALA A 283 -20.86 18.95 15.17
C ALA A 283 -21.78 17.76 14.81
N ASP A 284 -21.66 17.23 13.59
CA ASP A 284 -22.40 16.05 13.14
C ASP A 284 -22.16 14.86 14.09
N ALA A 285 -20.91 14.64 14.52
CA ALA A 285 -20.60 13.58 15.46
C ALA A 285 -21.32 13.74 16.82
N MET A 286 -21.46 14.98 17.31
CA MET A 286 -22.13 15.25 18.57
C MET A 286 -23.64 14.95 18.48
N GLU A 287 -24.28 15.25 17.36
CA GLU A 287 -25.68 14.88 17.11
C GLU A 287 -25.86 13.35 17.17
N ILE A 288 -24.90 12.61 16.61
CA ILE A 288 -24.89 11.15 16.67
C ILE A 288 -24.71 10.64 18.10
N PHE A 289 -23.77 11.20 18.88
CA PHE A 289 -23.62 10.80 20.29
C PHE A 289 -24.87 11.08 21.12
N GLN A 290 -25.53 12.22 20.91
CA GLN A 290 -26.82 12.51 21.55
C GLN A 290 -27.88 11.47 21.19
N ALA A 291 -27.95 11.05 19.93
CA ALA A 291 -28.86 9.99 19.50
C ALA A 291 -28.52 8.64 20.16
N VAL A 292 -27.24 8.30 20.29
CA VAL A 292 -26.78 7.06 20.97
C VAL A 292 -27.15 7.09 22.44
N ALA A 293 -26.82 8.16 23.16
CA ALA A 293 -27.12 8.31 24.58
C ALA A 293 -28.63 8.23 24.85
N LYS A 294 -29.45 8.87 23.99
CA LYS A 294 -30.91 8.84 24.10
C LYS A 294 -31.51 7.45 23.83
N ARG A 295 -31.01 6.74 22.80
CA ARG A 295 -31.60 5.46 22.34
C ARG A 295 -31.08 4.25 23.10
N PHE A 296 -29.84 4.31 23.58
CA PHE A 296 -29.15 3.17 24.20
C PHE A 296 -28.53 3.51 25.56
N PRO A 297 -29.24 4.22 26.47
CA PRO A 297 -28.65 4.85 27.66
C PRO A 297 -27.93 3.88 28.61
N GLN A 298 -28.34 2.61 28.64
CA GLN A 298 -27.81 1.60 29.56
C GLN A 298 -26.76 0.68 28.91
N THR A 299 -26.33 0.99 27.69
CA THR A 299 -25.29 0.22 27.01
C THR A 299 -23.93 0.85 27.23
N VAL A 300 -22.86 0.07 27.09
CA VAL A 300 -21.47 0.58 27.09
C VAL A 300 -21.34 1.82 26.18
N TYR A 301 -21.91 1.77 24.98
CA TYR A 301 -21.83 2.86 24.01
C TYR A 301 -22.75 4.05 24.33
N GLY A 302 -23.86 3.82 25.04
CA GLY A 302 -24.69 4.89 25.61
C GLY A 302 -23.93 5.73 26.63
N HIS A 303 -23.33 5.06 27.61
CA HIS A 303 -22.49 5.70 28.62
C HIS A 303 -21.27 6.40 28.00
N LEU A 304 -20.60 5.76 27.02
CA LEU A 304 -19.48 6.41 26.31
C LEU A 304 -19.94 7.63 25.51
N ALA A 305 -21.13 7.62 24.92
CA ALA A 305 -21.68 8.77 24.22
C ALA A 305 -21.99 9.92 25.20
N GLU A 306 -22.61 9.61 26.35
CA GLU A 306 -22.90 10.59 27.39
C GLU A 306 -21.62 11.18 27.99
N ALA A 307 -20.59 10.36 28.20
CA ALA A 307 -19.27 10.81 28.63
C ALA A 307 -18.68 11.85 27.65
N ARG A 308 -18.86 11.65 26.34
CA ARG A 308 -18.40 12.60 25.31
C ARG A 308 -19.17 13.90 25.32
N ILE A 309 -20.49 13.83 25.49
CA ILE A 309 -21.37 15.01 25.60
C ILE A 309 -20.96 15.86 26.81
N LYS A 310 -20.82 15.24 27.99
CA LYS A 310 -20.40 15.91 29.22
C LYS A 310 -18.98 16.48 29.12
N SER A 311 -18.05 15.73 28.53
CA SER A 311 -16.67 16.19 28.29
C SER A 311 -16.63 17.44 27.42
N ALA A 312 -17.43 17.48 26.34
CA ALA A 312 -17.52 18.64 25.46
C ALA A 312 -18.13 19.87 26.17
N ALA A 313 -19.02 19.65 27.14
CA ALA A 313 -19.61 20.69 27.98
C ALA A 313 -18.67 21.16 29.13
N GLY A 314 -17.50 20.54 29.30
CA GLY A 314 -16.57 20.83 30.39
C GLY A 314 -16.90 20.14 31.72
N ASP A 315 -17.93 19.30 31.77
CA ASP A 315 -18.26 18.46 32.92
C ASP A 315 -17.40 17.19 32.92
N PHE A 316 -16.10 17.36 33.23
CA PHE A 316 -15.16 16.24 33.24
C PHE A 316 -15.45 15.23 34.35
N ALA A 317 -16.01 15.67 35.48
CA ALA A 317 -16.35 14.79 36.59
C ALA A 317 -17.55 13.88 36.21
N GLY A 318 -18.62 14.47 35.67
CA GLY A 318 -19.75 13.71 35.17
C GLY A 318 -19.38 12.82 33.99
N ALA A 319 -18.50 13.28 33.09
CA ALA A 319 -17.98 12.45 32.01
C ALA A 319 -17.20 11.23 32.52
N ALA A 320 -16.36 11.41 33.55
CA ALA A 320 -15.59 10.31 34.14
C ALA A 320 -16.50 9.29 34.82
N ALA A 321 -17.59 9.74 35.45
CA ALA A 321 -18.60 8.86 36.02
C ALA A 321 -19.27 7.98 34.94
N GLU A 322 -19.71 8.58 33.84
CA GLU A 322 -20.28 7.82 32.71
C GLU A 322 -19.27 6.84 32.10
N ALA A 323 -18.02 7.27 31.91
CA ALA A 323 -16.97 6.37 31.41
C ALA A 323 -16.71 5.19 32.38
N THR A 324 -16.89 5.39 33.69
CA THR A 324 -16.79 4.31 34.68
C THR A 324 -17.95 3.32 34.55
N GLU A 325 -19.18 3.80 34.37
CA GLU A 325 -20.33 2.93 34.08
C GLU A 325 -20.12 2.12 32.78
N ALA A 326 -19.60 2.76 31.73
CA ALA A 326 -19.23 2.08 30.50
C ALA A 326 -18.18 0.97 30.73
N GLN A 327 -17.17 1.23 31.57
CA GLN A 327 -16.14 0.25 31.92
C GLN A 327 -16.73 -0.94 32.69
N ASN A 328 -17.65 -0.69 33.63
CA ASN A 328 -18.31 -1.73 34.41
C ASN A 328 -19.21 -2.63 33.54
N ALA A 329 -19.90 -2.04 32.57
CA ALA A 329 -20.75 -2.76 31.62
C ALA A 329 -19.97 -3.50 30.52
N THR A 330 -18.65 -3.34 30.45
CA THR A 330 -17.80 -3.92 29.40
C THR A 330 -17.37 -5.36 29.74
N PRO A 331 -17.55 -6.34 28.82
CA PRO A 331 -17.20 -7.73 29.09
C PRO A 331 -15.72 -8.08 28.87
N THR A 332 -14.97 -7.30 28.06
CA THR A 332 -13.58 -7.63 27.68
C THR A 332 -12.54 -6.73 28.35
N ASP A 333 -11.42 -7.32 28.77
CA ASP A 333 -10.36 -6.57 29.47
C ASP A 333 -9.67 -5.53 28.59
N ALA A 334 -9.51 -5.82 27.30
CA ALA A 334 -8.94 -4.86 26.34
C ALA A 334 -9.78 -3.58 26.22
N GLN A 335 -11.11 -3.72 26.18
CA GLN A 335 -12.02 -2.59 26.13
C GLN A 335 -12.07 -1.86 27.48
N LYS A 336 -12.03 -2.58 28.61
CA LYS A 336 -11.91 -1.95 29.94
C LYS A 336 -10.67 -1.08 30.05
N GLN A 337 -9.53 -1.56 29.55
CA GLN A 337 -8.27 -0.80 29.54
C GLN A 337 -8.36 0.45 28.65
N SER A 338 -9.00 0.32 27.49
CA SER A 338 -9.23 1.46 26.59
C SER A 338 -10.11 2.54 27.24
N ILE A 339 -11.16 2.13 27.97
CA ILE A 339 -12.04 3.05 28.69
C ILE A 339 -11.32 3.65 29.91
N LYS A 340 -10.45 2.89 30.57
CA LYS A 340 -9.60 3.41 31.65
C LYS A 340 -8.77 4.61 31.19
N ALA A 341 -8.15 4.52 30.01
CA ALA A 341 -7.39 5.63 29.45
C ALA A 341 -8.25 6.89 29.22
N LEU A 342 -9.54 6.73 28.89
CA LEU A 342 -10.48 7.85 28.79
C LEU A 342 -10.78 8.44 30.17
N ILE A 343 -11.03 7.59 31.17
CA ILE A 343 -11.27 8.02 32.56
C ILE A 343 -10.08 8.83 33.09
N ASP A 344 -8.85 8.34 32.90
CA ASP A 344 -7.62 8.99 33.39
C ASP A 344 -7.44 10.38 32.72
N ARG A 345 -7.75 10.50 31.42
CA ARG A 345 -7.79 11.79 30.70
C ARG A 345 -8.82 12.75 31.30
N LEU A 346 -10.05 12.27 31.53
CA LEU A 346 -11.13 13.07 32.10
C LEU A 346 -10.81 13.56 33.51
N GLN A 347 -10.21 12.70 34.36
CA GLN A 347 -9.76 13.07 35.70
C GLN A 347 -8.67 14.17 35.67
N SER A 348 -7.87 14.17 34.60
CA SER A 348 -6.88 15.22 34.31
C SER A 348 -7.47 16.43 33.57
N LYS A 349 -8.81 16.56 33.51
CA LYS A 349 -9.56 17.64 32.83
C LYS A 349 -9.23 17.78 31.35
N GLN A 350 -8.92 16.67 30.69
CA GLN A 350 -8.67 16.62 29.25
C GLN A 350 -9.93 16.18 28.52
N ASP A 351 -10.31 16.94 27.51
CA ASP A 351 -11.45 16.61 26.66
C ASP A 351 -11.17 15.35 25.83
N ILE A 352 -12.03 14.34 25.96
CA ILE A 352 -11.91 13.06 25.23
C ILE A 352 -12.38 13.13 23.78
N ASN A 353 -12.87 14.28 23.34
CA ASN A 353 -13.25 14.55 21.95
C ASN A 353 -12.10 15.13 21.11
N LYS A 354 -10.97 15.46 21.74
CA LYS A 354 -9.78 16.03 21.09
C LYS A 354 -8.65 15.03 20.97
#